data_AF-A0A2L2WRT9-F1
#
_entry.id   AF-A0A2L2WRT9-F1
#
_cell.length_a   1.000
_cell.length_b   1.000
_cell.length_c   1.000
_cell.angle_alpha   90.00
_cell.angle_beta   90.00
_cell.angle_gamma   90.00
#
_symmetry.space_group_name_H-M   'P 1'
#
loop_
_entity.id
_entity.type
_entity.pdbx_description
1 polymer ?
#
loop_
_entity_poly.entity_id
_entity_poly.type
_entity_poly.pdbx_seq_one_letter_code
_entity_poly.pdbx_strand_id
1 'polypeptide(L)'
;PKYWQAITMAEAQDYANQGYFVVAGYFNPTGGSGHVVVIVPGEEKESDSWKCDIPQIMDTGEKKRYKKVPLSKGFGLSKKNNIKFYYYKKP
;
A
#
# COMPACT_ATOMS: atom_id res chain seq x y z
N PRO A 1 15.52 -1.80 8.44
CA PRO A 1 15.81 -1.88 6.98
C PRO A 1 16.16 -3.27 6.45
N LYS A 2 17.11 -3.99 7.08
CA LYS A 2 17.66 -5.27 6.54
C LYS A 2 16.64 -6.35 6.17
N TYR A 3 15.52 -6.41 6.88
CA TYR A 3 14.48 -7.44 6.69
C TYR A 3 13.32 -6.98 5.80
N TRP A 4 13.34 -5.75 5.31
CA TRP A 4 12.36 -5.26 4.35
C TRP A 4 12.90 -5.41 2.94
N GLN A 5 12.08 -5.95 2.04
CA GLN A 5 12.40 -6.08 0.63
C GLN A 5 11.52 -5.10 -0.15
N ALA A 6 12.14 -4.24 -0.95
CA ALA A 6 11.40 -3.37 -1.85
C ALA A 6 10.78 -4.20 -2.98
N ILE A 7 9.54 -3.87 -3.32
CA ILE A 7 8.77 -4.49 -4.40
C ILE A 7 8.03 -3.41 -5.20
N THR A 8 7.51 -3.79 -6.34
CA THR A 8 6.59 -2.99 -7.15
C THR A 8 5.17 -3.04 -6.59
N MET A 9 4.30 -2.15 -7.07
CA MET A 9 2.88 -2.21 -6.73
C MET A 9 2.23 -3.51 -7.23
N ALA A 10 2.60 -3.96 -8.42
CA ALA A 10 2.04 -5.17 -9.05
C ALA A 10 2.36 -6.45 -8.28
N GLU A 11 3.48 -6.49 -7.56
CA GLU A 11 3.86 -7.64 -6.72
C GLU A 11 3.16 -7.62 -5.34
N ALA A 12 2.64 -6.46 -4.91
CA ALA A 12 2.22 -6.24 -3.53
C ALA A 12 1.02 -7.10 -3.13
N GLN A 13 0.04 -7.27 -4.01
CA GLN A 13 -1.13 -8.11 -3.74
C GLN A 13 -0.75 -9.59 -3.66
N ASP A 14 0.14 -10.05 -4.54
CA ASP A 14 0.59 -11.44 -4.58
C ASP A 14 1.36 -11.83 -3.31
N TYR A 15 2.32 -11.01 -2.88
CA TYR A 15 3.02 -11.24 -1.61
C TYR A 15 2.07 -11.25 -0.41
N ALA A 16 1.07 -10.35 -0.38
CA ALA A 16 0.07 -10.35 0.69
C ALA A 16 -0.75 -11.65 0.66
N ASN A 17 -1.14 -12.14 -0.52
CA ASN A 17 -1.89 -13.39 -0.68
C ASN A 17 -1.08 -14.62 -0.24
N GLN A 18 0.25 -14.59 -0.38
CA GLN A 18 1.16 -15.61 0.15
C GLN A 18 1.36 -15.53 1.68
N GLY A 19 0.76 -14.55 2.34
CA GLY A 19 0.82 -14.39 3.80
C GLY A 19 1.99 -13.55 4.30
N TYR A 20 2.74 -12.89 3.42
CA TYR A 20 3.77 -11.95 3.84
C TYR A 20 3.13 -10.69 4.44
N PHE A 21 3.83 -10.08 5.41
CA PHE A 21 3.45 -8.76 5.89
C PHE A 21 3.95 -7.70 4.91
N VAL A 22 3.02 -7.06 4.19
CA VAL A 22 3.29 -6.11 3.12
C VAL A 22 2.76 -4.72 3.49
N VAL A 23 3.54 -3.67 3.23
CA VAL A 23 3.18 -2.27 3.50
C VAL A 23 3.40 -1.39 2.28
N ALA A 24 2.58 -0.35 2.17
CA ALA A 24 2.78 0.76 1.24
C ALA A 24 2.92 2.05 2.04
N GLY A 25 3.92 2.87 1.69
CA GLY A 25 4.26 4.10 2.40
C GLY A 25 4.51 5.28 1.48
N TYR A 26 4.09 6.47 1.92
CA TYR A 26 4.41 7.75 1.32
C TYR A 26 5.15 8.63 2.32
N PHE A 27 6.32 9.12 1.92
CA PHE A 27 7.05 10.16 2.64
C PHE A 27 6.63 11.52 2.12
N ASN A 28 6.27 12.43 3.03
CA ASN A 28 5.90 13.78 2.65
C ASN A 28 7.16 14.64 2.46
N PRO A 29 7.43 15.16 1.25
CA PRO A 29 8.67 15.91 0.98
C PRO A 29 8.69 17.30 1.61
N THR A 30 7.54 17.85 2.04
CA THR A 30 7.44 19.22 2.59
C THR A 30 7.48 19.26 4.13
N GLY A 31 7.80 18.14 4.79
CA GLY A 31 7.90 18.07 6.25
C GLY A 31 6.57 17.85 6.99
N GLY A 32 5.45 17.67 6.28
CA GLY A 32 4.18 17.24 6.87
C GLY A 32 4.15 15.74 7.20
N SER A 33 2.98 15.24 7.61
CA SER A 33 2.81 13.81 7.91
C SER A 33 2.98 12.93 6.68
N GLY A 34 3.76 11.85 6.82
CA GLY A 34 3.73 10.70 5.92
C GLY A 34 2.47 9.86 6.11
N HIS A 35 2.33 8.78 5.33
CA HIS A 35 1.24 7.83 5.49
C HIS A 35 1.71 6.40 5.19
N VAL A 36 1.27 5.43 5.98
CA VAL A 36 1.56 4.01 5.81
C VAL A 36 0.28 3.21 5.91
N VAL A 37 0.14 2.18 5.08
CA VAL A 37 -0.98 1.24 5.07
C VAL A 37 -0.45 -0.17 4.92
N VAL A 38 -1.23 -1.15 5.37
CA VAL A 38 -0.92 -2.58 5.19
C VAL A 38 -1.66 -3.07 3.96
N ILE A 39 -0.98 -3.80 3.07
CA ILE A 39 -1.63 -4.52 1.97
C ILE A 39 -2.22 -5.80 2.56
N VAL A 40 -3.49 -6.09 2.26
CA VAL A 40 -4.21 -7.25 2.80
C VAL A 40 -4.54 -8.25 1.70
N PRO A 41 -4.68 -9.55 2.02
CA PRO A 41 -5.06 -10.55 1.04
C PRO A 41 -6.38 -10.25 0.31
N GLY A 42 -6.42 -10.56 -0.99
CA GLY A 42 -7.56 -10.33 -1.86
C GLY A 42 -7.20 -10.27 -3.34
N GLU A 43 -8.19 -9.83 -4.11
CA GLU A 43 -8.08 -9.53 -5.52
C GLU A 43 -7.79 -8.04 -5.70
N GLU A 44 -6.92 -7.72 -6.65
CA GLU A 44 -6.73 -6.35 -7.09
C GLU A 44 -8.04 -5.78 -7.66
N LYS A 45 -8.15 -4.46 -7.64
CA LYS A 45 -9.29 -3.76 -8.25
C LYS A 45 -8.78 -2.69 -9.17
N GLU A 46 -9.40 -2.56 -10.34
CA GLU A 46 -9.17 -1.42 -11.21
C GLU A 46 -9.57 -0.14 -10.47
N SER A 47 -8.69 0.86 -10.49
CA SER A 47 -8.98 2.17 -9.93
C SER A 47 -9.43 3.14 -11.02
N ASP A 48 -10.62 3.72 -10.85
CA ASP A 48 -11.12 4.76 -11.75
C ASP A 48 -10.20 5.98 -11.86
N SER A 49 -9.55 6.37 -10.76
CA SER A 49 -8.68 7.54 -10.72
C SER A 49 -7.25 7.24 -11.18
N TRP A 50 -6.75 6.03 -10.98
CA TRP A 50 -5.37 5.66 -11.32
C TRP A 50 -5.25 4.90 -12.65
N LYS A 51 -6.37 4.43 -13.22
CA LYS A 51 -6.50 3.70 -14.49
C LYS A 51 -5.58 2.48 -14.59
N CYS A 52 -5.49 1.74 -13.49
CA CYS A 52 -4.77 0.48 -13.40
C CYS A 52 -5.32 -0.34 -12.23
N ASP A 53 -5.02 -1.64 -12.23
CA ASP A 53 -5.25 -2.50 -11.09
C ASP A 53 -4.38 -2.07 -9.90
N ILE A 54 -4.99 -2.10 -8.72
CA ILE A 54 -4.35 -1.71 -7.46
C ILE A 54 -4.67 -2.69 -6.34
N PRO A 55 -3.75 -2.86 -5.38
CA PRO A 55 -3.92 -3.77 -4.27
C PRO A 55 -4.99 -3.27 -3.28
N GLN A 56 -5.47 -4.20 -2.45
CA GLN A 56 -6.36 -3.92 -1.32
C GLN A 56 -5.56 -3.63 -0.05
N ILE A 57 -6.03 -2.67 0.74
CA ILE A 57 -5.34 -2.19 1.94
C ILE A 57 -6.22 -2.17 3.18
N MET A 58 -5.57 -2.32 4.33
CA MET A 58 -6.05 -1.87 5.62
C MET A 58 -5.47 -0.49 5.91
N ASP A 59 -6.33 0.49 6.19
CA ASP A 59 -5.94 1.87 6.46
C ASP A 59 -6.49 2.36 7.81
N THR A 60 -5.56 2.68 8.70
CA THR A 60 -5.79 3.17 10.07
C THR A 60 -5.35 4.62 10.28
N GLY A 61 -5.11 5.37 9.19
CA GLY A 61 -4.80 6.80 9.24
C GLY A 61 -5.90 7.63 9.92
N GLU A 62 -5.67 8.93 10.04
CA GLU A 62 -6.60 9.83 10.72
C GLU A 62 -8.03 9.67 10.18
N LYS A 63 -8.99 9.38 11.08
CA LYS A 63 -10.41 9.13 10.75
C LYS A 63 -10.67 7.96 9.78
N LYS A 64 -9.69 7.08 9.57
CA LYS A 64 -9.83 5.86 8.76
C LYS A 64 -9.85 4.62 9.66
N ARG A 65 -10.77 3.70 9.39
CA ARG A 65 -10.92 2.41 10.08
C ARG A 65 -11.27 1.31 9.07
N TYR A 66 -10.60 1.35 7.92
CA TYR A 66 -10.92 0.47 6.80
C TYR A 66 -10.16 -0.85 6.95
N LYS A 67 -10.89 -1.96 7.01
CA LYS A 67 -10.30 -3.31 7.04
C LYS A 67 -9.80 -3.76 5.67
N LYS A 68 -10.49 -3.34 4.60
CA LYS A 68 -10.18 -3.69 3.21
C LYS A 68 -10.81 -2.66 2.26
N VAL A 69 -9.99 -1.85 1.61
CA VAL A 69 -10.39 -0.89 0.56
C VAL A 69 -9.30 -0.83 -0.52
N PRO A 70 -9.57 -0.36 -1.74
CA PRO A 70 -8.53 -0.15 -2.74
C PRO A 70 -7.48 0.87 -2.25
N LEU A 71 -6.21 0.68 -2.63
CA LEU A 71 -5.09 1.57 -2.31
C LEU A 71 -5.36 3.07 -2.59
N SER A 72 -6.11 3.39 -3.64
CA SER A 72 -6.46 4.76 -4.03
C SER A 72 -7.43 5.45 -3.05
N LYS A 73 -8.09 4.70 -2.15
CA LYS A 73 -8.81 5.27 -0.99
C LYS A 73 -7.85 5.66 0.15
N GLY A 74 -6.67 5.04 0.17
CA GLY A 74 -5.58 5.33 1.09
C GLY A 74 -4.77 6.56 0.68
N PHE A 75 -4.42 6.64 -0.60
CA PHE A 75 -3.58 7.67 -1.19
C PHE A 75 -4.26 8.35 -2.38
N GLY A 76 -4.22 9.69 -2.41
CA GLY A 76 -4.67 10.46 -3.57
C GLY A 76 -3.77 10.26 -4.80
N LEU A 77 -4.31 10.54 -5.99
CA LEU A 77 -3.64 10.37 -7.28
C LEU A 77 -2.27 11.07 -7.35
N SER A 78 -2.12 12.25 -6.76
CA SER A 78 -0.86 13.01 -6.74
C SER A 78 0.29 12.27 -6.03
N LYS A 79 -0.01 11.25 -5.23
CA LYS A 79 0.98 10.45 -4.51
C LYS A 79 1.37 9.16 -5.24
N LYS A 80 0.63 8.74 -6.28
CA LYS A 80 0.76 7.44 -6.97
C LYS A 80 2.23 7.07 -7.23
N ASN A 81 2.97 7.96 -7.89
CA ASN A 81 4.36 7.69 -8.32
C ASN A 81 5.40 7.78 -7.19
N ASN A 82 5.00 8.23 -6.00
CA ASN A 82 5.87 8.43 -4.85
C ASN A 82 5.63 7.42 -3.72
N ILE A 83 4.69 6.50 -3.90
CA ILE A 83 4.44 5.42 -2.93
C ILE A 83 5.51 4.35 -3.10
N LYS A 84 6.01 3.85 -1.98
CA LYS A 84 6.99 2.76 -1.90
C LYS A 84 6.33 1.54 -1.27
N PHE A 85 6.63 0.37 -1.80
CA PHE A 85 6.07 -0.90 -1.36
C PHE A 85 7.17 -1.81 -0.83
N TYR A 86 6.88 -2.50 0.27
CA TYR A 86 7.81 -3.43 0.89
C TYR A 86 7.08 -4.63 1.47
N TYR A 87 7.70 -5.79 1.42
CA TYR A 87 7.31 -6.91 2.29
C TYR A 87 8.40 -7.23 3.31
N TYR A 88 7.98 -7.83 4.42
CA TYR A 88 8.85 -8.26 5.51
C TYR A 88 9.32 -9.71 5.28
N LYS A 89 10.64 -9.90 5.16
CA LYS A 89 11.28 -11.17 4.78
C LYS A 89 11.32 -12.24 5.87
N LYS A 90 11.04 -11.92 7.13
CA LYS A 90 11.35 -12.81 8.25
C LYS A 90 10.40 -12.64 9.44
N PRO A 91 9.49 -13.58 9.73
CA PRO A 91 8.82 -13.66 11.04
C PRO A 91 9.84 -13.75 12.18
#